data_AF-A0A7J8NR85-F1
#
_entry.id   AF-A0A7J8NR85-F1
#
_cell.length_a   1.000
_cell.length_b   1.000
_cell.length_c   1.000
_cell.angle_alpha   90.00
_cell.angle_beta   90.00
_cell.angle_gamma   90.00
#
_symmetry.space_group_name_H-M   'P 1'
#
loop_
_entity.id
_entity.type
_entity.pdbx_description
1 polymer ?
#
loop_
_entity_poly.entity_id
_entity_poly.type
_entity_poly.pdbx_seq_one_letter_code
_entity_poly.pdbx_strand_id
1 'polypeptide(L)'
;MSEGQHNNASASSSSSLNSSFQDTEDDQAIASILAEEENLHYNAKLGKRLSHLDSIPHTPRVNGEIPDVNDATLDHERLSERLATYGLAELQMEGDGNCQFRALADQLFRNPDYHKHVRRQIVKQ
;
A
#
# COMPACT_ATOMS: atom_id res chain seq x y z
N MET A 1 40.82 -38.76 -25.26
CA MET A 1 39.89 -37.61 -25.15
C MET A 1 39.22 -37.72 -23.79
N SER A 2 39.35 -36.63 -23.01
CA SER A 2 38.83 -36.27 -21.68
C SER A 2 38.14 -37.27 -20.74
N GLU A 3 38.66 -37.23 -19.51
CA GLU A 3 38.07 -37.64 -18.24
C GLU A 3 36.94 -36.72 -17.76
N GLY A 4 36.22 -37.14 -16.70
CA GLY A 4 35.63 -36.19 -15.74
C GLY A 4 34.37 -36.66 -15.02
N GLN A 5 34.53 -37.42 -13.92
CA GLN A 5 33.54 -37.49 -12.85
C GLN A 5 33.49 -36.14 -12.11
N HIS A 6 32.30 -35.57 -11.94
CA HIS A 6 32.08 -34.48 -11.00
C HIS A 6 30.84 -34.74 -10.14
N ASN A 7 31.12 -35.15 -8.89
CA ASN A 7 30.29 -34.85 -7.74
C ASN A 7 30.06 -33.33 -7.70
N ASN A 8 28.83 -32.89 -7.44
CA ASN A 8 28.64 -31.55 -6.86
C ASN A 8 27.57 -31.60 -5.77
N ALA A 9 28.04 -31.23 -4.59
CA ALA A 9 27.34 -31.15 -3.33
C ALA A 9 26.23 -30.11 -3.34
N SER A 10 25.26 -30.35 -2.47
CA SER A 10 24.28 -29.41 -1.95
C SER A 10 24.87 -28.03 -1.66
N ALA A 11 24.35 -27.01 -2.34
CA ALA A 11 24.56 -25.61 -2.00
C ALA A 11 23.24 -25.03 -1.48
N SER A 12 23.12 -25.03 -0.16
CA SER A 12 22.13 -24.24 0.57
C SER A 12 22.28 -22.78 0.17
N SER A 13 21.21 -22.17 -0.34
CA SER A 13 21.20 -20.74 -0.64
C SER A 13 21.17 -19.97 0.68
N SER A 14 22.33 -19.47 1.08
CA SER A 14 22.53 -18.59 2.22
C SER A 14 21.81 -17.26 2.01
N SER A 15 20.94 -16.90 2.94
CA SER A 15 20.32 -15.58 3.07
C SER A 15 21.40 -14.52 3.36
N SER A 16 21.66 -13.64 2.40
CA SER A 16 22.56 -12.50 2.59
C SER A 16 21.90 -11.48 3.52
N LEU A 17 22.46 -11.38 4.72
CA LEU A 17 22.22 -10.34 5.71
C LEU A 17 22.81 -9.02 5.18
N ASN A 18 21.97 -8.12 4.68
CA ASN A 18 22.37 -6.73 4.45
C ASN A 18 21.20 -5.81 4.77
N SER A 19 20.84 -5.70 6.06
CA SER A 19 19.71 -4.88 6.52
C SER A 19 20.11 -3.71 7.42
N SER A 20 21.37 -3.29 7.45
CA SER A 20 21.84 -2.35 8.50
C SER A 20 22.03 -0.90 8.04
N PHE A 21 21.74 -0.54 6.79
CA PHE A 21 22.03 0.81 6.27
C PHE A 21 20.81 1.58 5.72
N GLN A 22 19.62 0.97 5.70
CA GLN A 22 18.39 1.59 5.16
C GLN A 22 17.37 2.01 6.22
N ASP A 23 17.57 1.67 7.49
CA ASP A 23 16.62 2.07 8.54
C ASP A 23 16.67 3.59 8.83
N THR A 24 17.81 4.26 8.65
CA THR A 24 17.94 5.70 8.97
C THR A 24 17.51 6.63 7.86
N GLU A 25 17.51 6.16 6.60
CA GLU A 25 17.13 6.97 5.44
C GLU A 25 15.60 7.18 5.42
N ASP A 26 14.86 6.10 5.70
CA ASP A 26 13.42 6.16 5.93
C ASP A 26 13.10 7.10 7.12
N ASP A 27 13.84 7.00 8.23
CA ASP A 27 13.64 7.85 9.41
C ASP A 27 13.90 9.33 9.14
N GLN A 28 14.90 9.65 8.30
CA GLN A 28 15.20 11.03 7.90
C GLN A 28 14.14 11.60 6.96
N ALA A 29 13.58 10.77 6.07
CA ALA A 29 12.48 11.15 5.21
C ALA A 29 11.19 11.40 6.04
N ILE A 30 10.91 10.55 7.05
CA ILE A 30 9.84 10.76 8.03
C ILE A 30 10.06 12.08 8.78
N ALA A 31 11.25 12.32 9.32
CA ALA A 31 11.55 13.53 10.07
C ALA A 31 11.40 14.79 9.21
N SER A 32 11.77 14.72 7.93
CA SER A 32 11.61 15.83 6.98
C SER A 32 10.13 16.09 6.66
N ILE A 33 9.33 15.04 6.44
CA ILE A 33 7.88 15.17 6.26
C ILE A 33 7.22 15.76 7.50
N LEU A 34 7.57 15.29 8.71
CA LEU A 34 7.04 15.82 9.97
C LEU A 34 7.44 17.29 10.19
N ALA A 35 8.64 17.68 9.78
CA ALA A 35 9.11 19.07 9.86
C ALA A 35 8.44 19.99 8.81
N GLU A 36 8.15 19.49 7.62
CA GLU A 36 7.35 20.20 6.61
C GLU A 36 5.86 20.27 7.01
N GLU A 37 5.35 19.27 7.74
CA GLU A 37 3.98 19.19 8.24
C GLU A 37 3.68 20.27 9.31
N GLU A 38 4.68 20.71 10.08
CA GLU A 38 4.56 21.84 11.01
C GLU A 38 4.26 23.16 10.26
N ASN A 39 4.74 23.31 9.01
CA ASN A 39 4.46 24.46 8.16
C ASN A 39 3.08 24.35 7.45
N LEU A 40 2.54 23.13 7.32
CA LEU A 40 1.26 22.81 6.68
C LEU A 40 0.14 22.52 7.69
N HIS A 41 0.05 23.34 8.75
CA HIS A 41 -0.93 23.30 9.85
C HIS A 41 -2.44 23.22 9.45
N TYR A 42 -2.77 23.11 8.16
CA TYR A 42 -4.13 23.08 7.63
C TYR A 42 -4.66 21.71 7.20
N ASN A 43 -3.86 20.64 7.09
CA ASN A 43 -4.36 19.33 6.62
C ASN A 43 -4.63 18.31 7.73
N ALA A 44 -5.49 18.72 8.67
CA ALA A 44 -6.51 17.90 9.32
C ALA A 44 -6.26 16.37 9.39
N LYS A 45 -5.87 15.90 10.59
CA LYS A 45 -6.06 14.54 11.13
C LYS A 45 -7.11 13.78 10.32
N LEU A 46 -6.73 12.78 9.52
CA LEU A 46 -7.56 12.09 8.53
C LEU A 46 -9.03 11.87 8.96
N GLY A 47 -9.28 11.52 10.23
CA GLY A 47 -10.62 11.37 10.80
C GLY A 47 -11.51 12.63 10.76
N LYS A 48 -10.96 13.85 10.81
CA LYS A 48 -11.72 15.10 10.63
C LYS A 48 -12.16 15.29 9.17
N ARG A 49 -11.31 14.93 8.20
CA ARG A 49 -11.57 15.12 6.76
C ARG A 49 -12.74 14.30 6.24
N LEU A 50 -13.01 13.14 6.82
CA LEU A 50 -14.06 12.22 6.38
C LEU A 50 -15.27 12.19 7.33
N SER A 51 -15.27 13.02 8.38
CA SER A 51 -16.32 13.02 9.42
C SER A 51 -17.72 13.40 8.93
N HIS A 52 -17.82 14.06 7.78
CA HIS A 52 -19.09 14.45 7.16
C HIS A 52 -19.65 13.35 6.23
N LEU A 53 -18.93 12.26 5.97
CA LEU A 53 -19.40 11.24 5.02
C LEU A 53 -20.46 10.35 5.68
N ASP A 54 -21.73 10.56 5.32
CA ASP A 54 -22.84 9.70 5.76
C ASP A 54 -22.68 8.28 5.22
N SER A 55 -22.93 7.26 6.04
CA SER A 55 -22.82 5.86 5.59
C SER A 55 -23.94 5.47 4.62
N ILE A 56 -23.58 4.99 3.43
CA ILE A 56 -24.51 4.31 2.52
C ILE A 56 -24.64 2.84 2.96
N PRO A 57 -25.87 2.32 3.18
CA PRO A 57 -26.08 0.90 3.41
C PRO A 57 -25.44 0.07 2.29
N HIS A 58 -24.55 -0.84 2.66
CA HIS A 58 -23.93 -1.75 1.71
C HIS A 58 -23.95 -3.17 2.25
N THR A 59 -24.17 -4.13 1.36
CA THR A 59 -24.01 -5.55 1.66
C THR A 59 -22.61 -5.97 1.23
N PRO A 60 -21.73 -6.36 2.16
CA PRO A 60 -20.42 -6.90 1.80
C PRO A 60 -20.57 -8.13 0.91
N ARG A 61 -19.71 -8.24 -0.11
CA ARG A 61 -19.61 -9.41 -0.97
C ARG A 61 -18.23 -10.02 -0.79
N VAL A 62 -18.15 -11.36 -0.71
CA VAL A 62 -16.88 -12.09 -0.77
C VAL A 62 -16.71 -12.54 -2.22
N ASN A 63 -15.62 -12.12 -2.85
CA ASN A 63 -15.30 -12.55 -4.21
C ASN A 63 -14.66 -13.95 -4.13
N GLY A 64 -15.35 -14.95 -4.68
CA GLY A 64 -14.84 -16.33 -4.73
C GLY A 64 -13.90 -16.59 -5.89
N GLU A 65 -14.13 -15.91 -7.01
CA GLU A 65 -13.33 -15.98 -8.25
C GLU A 65 -13.10 -14.56 -8.77
N ILE A 66 -12.17 -14.42 -9.72
CA ILE A 66 -11.95 -13.14 -10.42
C ILE A 66 -13.21 -12.86 -11.26
N PRO A 67 -13.87 -11.69 -11.10
CA PRO A 67 -15.07 -11.36 -11.87
C PRO A 67 -14.77 -11.30 -13.37
N ASP A 68 -15.79 -11.55 -14.19
CA ASP A 68 -15.67 -11.31 -15.62
C ASP A 68 -15.61 -9.81 -15.95
N VAL A 69 -15.37 -9.47 -17.22
CA VAL A 69 -15.20 -8.08 -17.66
C VAL A 69 -16.46 -7.24 -17.44
N ASN A 70 -17.65 -7.84 -17.61
CA ASN A 70 -18.91 -7.15 -17.45
C ASN A 70 -19.19 -6.86 -15.97
N ASP A 71 -19.01 -7.86 -15.11
CA ASP A 71 -19.13 -7.71 -13.66
C ASP A 71 -18.12 -6.70 -13.10
N ALA A 72 -16.86 -6.76 -13.55
CA ALA A 72 -15.84 -5.80 -13.16
C ALA A 72 -16.21 -4.37 -13.57
N THR A 73 -16.76 -4.19 -14.78
CA THR A 73 -17.20 -2.88 -15.28
C THR A 73 -18.34 -2.32 -14.43
N LEU A 74 -19.34 -3.14 -14.10
CA LEU A 74 -20.45 -2.74 -13.23
C LEU A 74 -19.98 -2.37 -11.82
N ASP A 75 -19.03 -3.12 -11.26
CA ASP A 75 -18.44 -2.80 -9.96
C ASP A 75 -17.64 -1.48 -10.00
N HIS A 76 -16.93 -1.19 -11.09
CA HIS A 76 -16.24 0.10 -11.30
C HIS A 76 -17.21 1.27 -11.43
N GLU A 77 -18.31 1.12 -12.18
CA GLU A 77 -19.35 2.15 -12.29
C GLU A 77 -19.98 2.44 -10.92
N ARG A 78 -20.32 1.39 -10.17
CA ARG A 78 -20.86 1.52 -8.81
C ARG A 78 -19.89 2.22 -7.86
N LEU A 79 -18.59 1.95 -7.96
CA LEU A 79 -17.57 2.66 -7.18
C LEU A 79 -17.53 4.15 -7.56
N SER A 80 -17.54 4.45 -8.86
CA SER A 80 -17.53 5.82 -9.39
C SER A 80 -18.71 6.66 -8.88
N GLU A 81 -19.93 6.12 -8.94
CA GLU A 81 -21.13 6.79 -8.42
C GLU A 81 -21.02 7.13 -6.92
N ARG A 82 -20.46 6.20 -6.13
CA ARG A 82 -20.26 6.39 -4.69
C ARG A 82 -19.21 7.45 -4.40
N LEU A 83 -18.10 7.44 -5.12
CA LEU A 83 -17.06 8.47 -4.98
C LEU A 83 -17.63 9.86 -5.32
N ALA A 84 -18.39 9.97 -6.42
CA ALA A 84 -19.04 11.21 -6.83
C ALA A 84 -20.02 11.74 -5.76
N THR A 85 -20.80 10.85 -5.13
CA THR A 85 -21.73 11.20 -4.04
C THR A 85 -21.04 11.93 -2.89
N TYR A 86 -19.77 11.60 -2.62
CA TYR A 86 -18.98 12.17 -1.53
C TYR A 86 -17.97 13.23 -1.99
N GLY A 87 -17.95 13.61 -3.28
CA GLY A 87 -16.95 14.51 -3.83
C GLY A 87 -15.53 13.96 -3.75
N LEU A 88 -15.38 12.63 -3.79
CA LEU A 88 -14.10 11.93 -3.78
C LEU A 88 -13.71 11.50 -5.21
N ALA A 89 -12.43 11.17 -5.38
CA ALA A 89 -11.88 10.64 -6.62
C ALA A 89 -11.03 9.40 -6.34
N GLU A 90 -10.96 8.51 -7.32
CA GLU A 90 -10.08 7.34 -7.28
C GLU A 90 -8.65 7.75 -7.61
N LEU A 91 -7.69 7.28 -6.81
CA LEU A 91 -6.26 7.38 -7.12
C LEU A 91 -5.78 6.00 -7.57
N GLN A 92 -5.29 5.92 -8.81
CA GLN A 92 -4.73 4.68 -9.34
C GLN A 92 -3.41 4.35 -8.64
N MET A 93 -3.34 3.13 -8.13
CA MET A 93 -2.18 2.61 -7.40
C MET A 93 -1.48 1.53 -8.22
N GLU A 94 -0.21 1.29 -7.92
CA GLU A 94 0.51 0.14 -8.49
C GLU A 94 -0.21 -1.16 -8.13
N GLY A 95 -0.51 -1.98 -9.13
CA GLY A 95 -1.19 -3.27 -9.00
C GLY A 95 -0.27 -4.40 -8.51
N ASP A 96 0.53 -4.13 -7.48
CA ASP A 96 1.46 -5.09 -6.87
C ASP A 96 0.88 -5.73 -5.59
N GLY A 97 1.66 -6.63 -4.97
CA GLY A 97 1.30 -7.24 -3.68
C GLY A 97 1.34 -6.28 -2.48
N ASN A 98 1.69 -5.01 -2.68
CA ASN A 98 1.74 -3.98 -1.65
C ASN A 98 0.66 -2.89 -1.82
N CYS A 99 -0.19 -2.99 -2.84
CA CYS A 99 -1.16 -1.97 -3.23
C CYS A 99 -2.00 -1.45 -2.05
N GLN A 100 -2.43 -2.33 -1.14
CA GLN A 100 -3.19 -1.96 0.06
C GLN A 100 -2.37 -1.08 1.02
N PHE A 101 -1.09 -1.41 1.24
CA PHE A 101 -0.20 -0.59 2.09
C PHE A 101 0.19 0.71 1.40
N ARG A 102 0.35 0.71 0.07
CA ARG A 102 0.60 1.92 -0.73
C ARG A 102 -0.58 2.88 -0.64
N ALA A 103 -1.82 2.38 -0.77
CA ALA A 103 -3.03 3.20 -0.62
C ALA A 103 -3.14 3.82 0.78
N LEU A 104 -2.84 3.05 1.84
CA LEU A 104 -2.81 3.57 3.21
C LEU A 104 -1.71 4.62 3.40
N ALA A 105 -0.51 4.38 2.85
CA ALA A 105 0.61 5.32 2.93
C ALA A 105 0.28 6.65 2.24
N ASP A 106 -0.37 6.62 1.08
CA ASP A 106 -0.87 7.83 0.42
C ASP A 106 -1.91 8.58 1.29
N GLN A 107 -2.88 7.88 1.88
CA GLN A 107 -3.91 8.55 2.67
C GLN A 107 -3.38 9.19 3.97
N LEU A 108 -2.32 8.62 4.55
CA LEU A 108 -1.70 9.09 5.79
C LEU A 108 -0.59 10.10 5.57
N PHE A 109 0.30 9.85 4.61
CA PHE A 109 1.55 10.60 4.40
C PHE A 109 1.62 11.31 3.04
N ARG A 110 0.59 11.20 2.20
CA ARG A 110 0.60 11.70 0.80
C ARG A 110 1.76 11.16 -0.03
N ASN A 111 2.27 9.99 0.34
CA ASN A 111 3.38 9.36 -0.32
C ASN A 111 3.23 7.83 -0.28
N PRO A 112 2.93 7.17 -1.42
CA PRO A 112 2.74 5.72 -1.46
C PRO A 112 4.03 4.91 -1.28
N ASP A 113 5.21 5.52 -1.35
CA ASP A 113 6.50 4.83 -1.15
C ASP A 113 6.76 4.48 0.32
N TYR A 114 6.00 5.09 1.24
CA TYR A 114 6.01 4.76 2.67
C TYR A 114 5.30 3.44 3.01
N HIS A 115 4.87 2.68 2.00
CA HIS A 115 4.16 1.41 2.18
C HIS A 115 4.91 0.38 3.05
N LYS A 116 6.25 0.38 3.02
CA LYS A 116 7.08 -0.51 3.88
C LYS A 116 6.92 -0.16 5.35
N HIS A 117 6.92 1.14 5.68
CA HIS A 117 6.73 1.61 7.06
C HIS A 117 5.33 1.25 7.56
N VAL A 118 4.30 1.53 6.74
CA VAL A 118 2.90 1.19 7.07
C VAL A 118 2.73 -0.31 7.33
N ARG A 119 3.26 -1.16 6.44
CA ARG A 119 3.23 -2.62 6.60
C ARG A 119 3.90 -3.08 7.90
N ARG A 120 5.08 -2.52 8.22
CA ARG A 120 5.85 -2.85 9.44
C ARG A 120 5.05 -2.52 10.71
N GLN A 121 4.30 -1.42 10.73
CA GLN A 121 3.50 -1.03 11.90
C GLN A 121 2.23 -1.89 12.05
N ILE A 122 1.55 -2.22 10.94
CA ILE A 122 0.32 -3.02 10.99
C ILE A 122 0.60 -4.45 11.46
N VAL A 123 1.66 -5.09 10.98
CA VAL A 123 1.99 -6.49 11.31
C VAL A 123 2.43 -6.69 12.77
N LYS A 124 2.76 -5.60 13.48
CA LYS A 124 3.09 -5.66 14.92
C LYS A 124 1.87 -5.82 15.82
N GLN A 125 0.65 -5.68 15.30
CA GLN A 125 -0.60 -5.89 16.04
C GLN A 125 -0.86 -7.39 16.25
#